data_AF-G8YR83-F1
#
_entry.id   AF-G8YR83-F1
#
_cell.length_a   1.000
_cell.length_b   1.000
_cell.length_c   1.000
_cell.angle_alpha   90.00
_cell.angle_beta   90.00
_cell.angle_gamma   90.00
#
_symmetry.space_group_name_H-M   'P 1'
#
loop_
_entity.id
_entity.type
_entity.pdbx_description
1 polymer ?
#
loop_
_entity_poly.entity_id
_entity_poly.type
_entity_poly.pdbx_seq_one_letter_code
_entity_poly.pdbx_strand_id
1 'polypeptide(L)'
;MLALGDSILRIINFVFLVIALGLTASLAASTISQSNPQVNFAVFAAAFGILTSSFYGILAYFLDAFAWPVILALFDFLNFVFTFAAATALAAGIRCHSCMNKSYTKGNNIAQGSTGRCRKAQASVAFLYFSVFIFLFSGVFSVISLFKGGLFGTSGRASTSRVGVPSMSQV
;
A
#
# COMPACT_ATOMS: atom_id res chain seq x y z
N MET A 1 14.14 14.84 9.65
CA MET A 1 14.67 13.56 9.13
C MET A 1 13.60 12.47 8.92
N LEU A 2 12.40 12.58 9.52
CA LEU A 2 11.28 11.67 9.23
C LEU A 2 10.76 11.73 7.77
N ALA A 3 10.90 12.87 7.08
CA ALA A 3 10.42 13.03 5.70
C ALA A 3 11.16 12.15 4.67
N LEU A 4 12.43 11.80 4.92
CA LEU A 4 13.19 10.91 4.04
C LEU A 4 12.77 9.45 4.23
N GLY A 5 12.55 9.03 5.48
CA GLY A 5 12.10 7.67 5.79
C GLY A 5 10.73 7.34 5.20
N ASP A 6 9.77 8.28 5.31
CA ASP A 6 8.43 8.10 4.73
C ASP A 6 8.47 8.00 3.19
N SER A 7 9.27 8.86 2.55
CA SER A 7 9.46 8.83 1.09
C SER A 7 10.06 7.51 0.60
N ILE A 8 11.07 6.98 1.30
CA ILE A 8 11.70 5.69 0.96
C ILE A 8 10.70 4.54 1.13
N LEU A 9 9.94 4.53 2.23
CA LEU A 9 8.89 3.52 2.47
C LEU A 9 7.83 3.54 1.36
N ARG A 10 7.40 4.72 0.91
CA ARG A 10 6.46 4.87 -0.21
C ARG A 10 7.01 4.34 -1.52
N ILE A 11 8.28 4.60 -1.84
CA ILE A 11 8.93 4.09 -3.07
C ILE A 11 9.03 2.55 -3.03
N ILE A 12 9.48 1.99 -1.90
CA ILE A 12 9.56 0.53 -1.74
C ILE A 12 8.17 -0.10 -1.83
N ASN A 13 7.17 0.51 -1.19
CA ASN A 13 5.80 0.04 -1.24
C ASN A 13 5.22 0.10 -2.66
N PHE A 14 5.53 1.13 -3.43
CA PHE A 14 5.15 1.22 -4.84
C PHE A 14 5.69 0.04 -5.65
N VAL A 15 6.95 -0.33 -5.46
CA VAL A 15 7.54 -1.50 -6.13
C VAL A 15 6.78 -2.78 -5.76
N PHE A 16 6.48 -3.00 -4.48
CA PHE A 16 5.72 -4.18 -4.05
C PHE A 16 4.29 -4.19 -4.58
N LEU A 17 3.61 -3.05 -4.60
CA LEU A 17 2.26 -2.94 -5.15
C LEU A 17 2.21 -3.17 -6.65
N VAL A 18 3.20 -2.68 -7.41
CA VAL A 18 3.30 -2.94 -8.87
C VAL A 18 3.52 -4.42 -9.15
N ILE A 19 4.41 -5.06 -8.38
CA ILE A 19 4.63 -6.52 -8.49
C ILE A 19 3.36 -7.28 -8.12
N ALA A 20 2.70 -6.93 -7.01
CA ALA A 20 1.45 -7.55 -6.57
C ALA A 20 0.34 -7.36 -7.61
N LEU A 21 0.19 -6.17 -8.19
CA LEU A 21 -0.76 -5.88 -9.26
C LEU A 21 -0.45 -6.72 -10.50
N GLY A 22 0.80 -6.78 -10.96
CA GLY A 22 1.18 -7.58 -12.12
C GLY A 22 0.91 -9.07 -11.94
N LEU A 23 1.22 -9.62 -10.77
CA LEU A 23 0.96 -11.03 -10.44
C LEU A 23 -0.54 -11.33 -10.35
N THR A 24 -1.30 -10.50 -9.63
CA THR A 24 -2.75 -10.68 -9.46
C THR A 24 -3.53 -10.43 -10.75
N ALA A 25 -3.14 -9.45 -11.56
CA ALA A 25 -3.71 -9.19 -12.88
C ALA A 25 -3.42 -10.33 -13.86
N SER A 26 -2.18 -10.85 -13.88
CA SER A 26 -1.86 -12.05 -14.68
C SER A 26 -2.71 -13.26 -14.24
N LEU A 27 -3.00 -13.38 -12.94
CA LEU A 27 -3.83 -14.46 -12.41
C LEU A 27 -5.32 -14.29 -12.76
N ALA A 28 -5.81 -13.05 -12.79
CA ALA A 28 -7.16 -12.72 -13.24
C ALA A 28 -7.32 -12.98 -14.75
N ALA A 29 -6.38 -12.52 -15.58
CA ALA A 29 -6.42 -12.66 -17.03
C ALA A 29 -6.29 -14.11 -17.51
N SER A 30 -5.60 -14.97 -16.75
CA SER A 30 -5.38 -16.37 -17.11
C SER A 30 -6.47 -17.33 -16.59
N THR A 31 -7.62 -16.81 -16.16
CA THR A 31 -8.73 -17.61 -15.61
C THR A 31 -9.43 -18.44 -16.69
N ILE A 32 -9.59 -19.75 -16.42
CA ILE A 32 -10.07 -20.74 -17.41
C ILE A 32 -11.52 -21.15 -17.14
N SER A 33 -11.84 -21.52 -15.90
CA SER A 33 -13.14 -22.17 -15.62
C SER A 33 -14.08 -21.36 -14.73
N GLN A 34 -13.56 -20.51 -13.83
CA GLN A 34 -14.40 -19.77 -12.89
C GLN A 34 -13.75 -18.46 -12.43
N SER A 35 -14.51 -17.37 -12.48
CA SER A 35 -14.09 -16.06 -11.94
C SER A 35 -13.90 -16.17 -10.42
N ASN A 36 -12.72 -15.80 -9.94
CA ASN A 36 -12.42 -15.78 -8.50
C ASN A 36 -12.56 -14.35 -7.97
N PRO A 37 -13.57 -14.05 -7.14
CA PRO A 37 -13.79 -12.71 -6.61
C PRO A 37 -12.62 -12.24 -5.74
N GLN A 38 -11.94 -13.16 -5.07
CA GLN A 38 -10.76 -12.90 -4.24
C GLN A 38 -9.62 -12.26 -5.06
N VAL A 39 -9.35 -12.81 -6.26
CA VAL A 39 -8.30 -12.30 -7.15
C VAL A 39 -8.67 -10.93 -7.69
N ASN A 40 -9.93 -10.72 -8.07
CA ASN A 40 -10.41 -9.42 -8.56
C ASN A 40 -10.31 -8.33 -7.47
N PHE A 41 -10.66 -8.67 -6.23
CA PHE A 41 -10.49 -7.75 -5.10
C PHE A 41 -9.01 -7.42 -4.85
N ALA A 42 -8.10 -8.38 -5.01
CA ALA A 42 -6.67 -8.12 -4.87
C ALA A 42 -6.11 -7.21 -5.98
N VAL A 43 -6.61 -7.34 -7.21
CA VAL A 43 -6.27 -6.41 -8.30
C VAL A 43 -6.75 -4.99 -7.95
N PHE A 44 -7.99 -4.85 -7.46
CA PHE A 44 -8.53 -3.58 -6.99
C PHE A 44 -7.68 -2.98 -5.86
N ALA A 45 -7.38 -3.75 -4.81
CA ALA A 45 -6.62 -3.27 -3.66
C ALA A 45 -5.21 -2.79 -4.05
N ALA A 46 -4.54 -3.52 -4.94
CA ALA A 46 -3.22 -3.13 -5.44
C ALA A 46 -3.28 -1.87 -6.32
N ALA A 47 -4.27 -1.76 -7.21
CA ALA A 47 -4.47 -0.58 -8.06
C ALA A 47 -4.83 0.67 -7.24
N PHE A 48 -5.73 0.52 -6.26
CA PHE A 48 -6.10 1.58 -5.33
C PHE A 48 -4.89 2.03 -4.49
N GLY A 49 -4.07 1.09 -4.03
CA GLY A 49 -2.80 1.36 -3.34
C GLY A 49 -1.84 2.21 -4.15
N ILE A 50 -1.66 1.89 -5.44
CA ILE A 50 -0.80 2.68 -6.33
C ILE A 50 -1.36 4.08 -6.53
N LEU A 51 -2.66 4.21 -6.79
CA LEU A 51 -3.32 5.49 -7.05
C LEU A 51 -3.24 6.42 -5.84
N THR A 52 -3.55 5.91 -4.65
CA THR A 52 -3.63 6.74 -3.44
C THR A 52 -2.29 6.91 -2.74
N SER A 53 -1.38 5.93 -2.77
CA SER A 53 -0.07 6.06 -2.13
C SER A 53 0.94 6.79 -3.02
N SER A 54 1.00 6.44 -4.32
CA SER A 54 2.02 6.97 -5.23
C SER A 54 1.55 8.21 -5.99
N PHE A 55 0.41 8.14 -6.70
CA PHE A 55 -0.02 9.30 -7.50
C PHE A 55 -0.47 10.47 -6.61
N TYR A 56 -1.31 10.23 -5.60
CA TYR A 56 -1.72 11.27 -4.67
C TYR A 56 -0.55 11.77 -3.80
N GLY A 57 0.35 10.87 -3.39
CA GLY A 57 1.56 11.23 -2.64
C GLY A 57 2.50 12.16 -3.41
N ILE A 58 2.68 11.92 -4.72
CA ILE A 58 3.46 12.79 -5.60
C ILE A 58 2.74 14.13 -5.82
N LEU A 59 1.43 14.11 -6.07
CA LEU A 59 0.67 15.34 -6.32
C LEU A 59 0.69 16.28 -5.09
N ALA A 60 0.56 15.73 -3.89
CA ALA A 60 0.68 16.47 -2.63
C ALA A 60 2.08 17.07 -2.42
N TYR A 61 3.12 16.53 -3.06
CA TYR A 61 4.46 17.11 -3.02
C TYR A 61 4.58 18.38 -3.89
N PHE A 62 3.84 18.45 -5.01
CA PHE A 62 3.88 19.60 -5.92
C PHE A 62 2.86 20.68 -5.59
N LEU A 63 1.72 20.31 -4.98
CA LEU A 63 0.62 21.23 -4.68
C LEU A 63 0.33 21.23 -3.16
N ASP A 64 0.85 22.24 -2.45
CA ASP A 64 0.60 22.45 -1.01
C ASP A 64 -0.91 22.52 -0.68
N ALA A 65 -1.76 22.91 -1.64
CA ALA A 65 -3.22 22.95 -1.50
C ALA A 65 -3.87 21.57 -1.27
N PHE A 66 -3.23 20.48 -1.73
CA PHE A 66 -3.70 19.09 -1.59
C PHE A 66 -3.05 18.33 -0.42
N ALA A 67 -2.09 18.95 0.27
CA ALA A 67 -1.33 18.36 1.36
C ALA A 67 -2.12 18.36 2.68
N TRP A 68 -3.37 17.87 2.67
CA TRP A 68 -4.19 17.77 3.88
C TRP A 68 -3.81 16.53 4.69
N PRO A 69 -3.26 16.68 5.91
CA PRO A 69 -2.74 15.55 6.68
C PRO A 69 -3.80 14.50 6.99
N VAL A 70 -5.04 14.93 7.21
CA VAL A 70 -6.18 14.04 7.51
C VAL A 70 -6.53 13.15 6.32
N ILE A 71 -6.52 13.68 5.10
CA ILE A 71 -6.84 12.90 3.89
C ILE A 71 -5.75 11.86 3.63
N LEU A 72 -4.48 12.23 3.80
CA LEU A 72 -3.35 11.32 3.66
C LEU A 72 -3.41 10.17 4.68
N ALA A 73 -3.69 10.49 5.95
CA ALA A 73 -3.86 9.48 6.98
C ALA A 73 -5.05 8.54 6.71
N LEU A 74 -6.15 9.07 6.20
CA LEU A 74 -7.32 8.28 5.79
C LEU A 74 -6.95 7.32 4.64
N PHE A 75 -6.24 7.80 3.62
CA PHE A 75 -5.78 6.93 2.53
C PHE A 75 -4.82 5.86 3.00
N ASP A 76 -3.86 6.16 3.88
CA ASP A 76 -2.97 5.16 4.43
C ASP A 76 -3.74 4.08 5.21
N PHE A 77 -4.76 4.47 5.98
CA PHE A 77 -5.63 3.52 6.68
C PHE A 77 -6.47 2.66 5.73
N LEU A 78 -7.11 3.26 4.72
CA LEU A 78 -7.89 2.52 3.72
C LEU A 78 -7.01 1.54 2.95
N ASN A 79 -5.81 1.96 2.56
CA ASN A 79 -4.83 1.10 1.89
C ASN A 79 -4.44 -0.09 2.75
N PHE A 80 -4.16 0.13 4.03
CA PHE A 80 -3.90 -0.95 4.98
C PHE A 80 -5.06 -1.94 5.02
N VAL A 81 -6.29 -1.46 5.21
CA VAL A 81 -7.49 -2.32 5.32
C VAL A 81 -7.71 -3.12 4.04
N PHE A 82 -7.67 -2.49 2.87
CA PHE A 82 -7.94 -3.17 1.60
C PHE A 82 -6.83 -4.15 1.22
N THR A 83 -5.56 -3.79 1.39
CA THR A 83 -4.45 -4.71 1.10
C THR A 83 -4.42 -5.89 2.08
N PHE A 84 -4.77 -5.67 3.35
CA PHE A 84 -4.87 -6.75 4.34
C PHE A 84 -6.03 -7.69 4.05
N ALA A 85 -7.21 -7.15 3.72
CA ALA A 85 -8.35 -7.95 3.31
C ALA A 85 -8.05 -8.75 2.03
N ALA A 86 -7.33 -8.16 1.06
CA ALA A 86 -6.93 -8.85 -0.16
C ALA A 86 -5.93 -9.97 0.10
N ALA A 87 -4.91 -9.70 0.93
CA ALA A 87 -3.90 -10.69 1.31
C ALA A 87 -4.53 -11.90 2.02
N THR A 88 -5.40 -11.64 3.00
CA THR A 88 -6.10 -12.68 3.77
C THR A 88 -7.09 -13.46 2.92
N ALA A 89 -7.83 -12.80 2.02
CA ALA A 89 -8.75 -13.45 1.09
C ALA A 89 -8.01 -14.40 0.13
N LEU A 90 -6.88 -13.98 -0.44
CA LEU A 90 -6.06 -14.86 -1.29
C LEU A 90 -5.43 -15.99 -0.47
N ALA A 91 -4.90 -15.71 0.72
CA ALA A 91 -4.30 -16.71 1.59
C ALA A 91 -5.29 -17.82 1.97
N ALA A 92 -6.51 -17.44 2.35
CA ALA A 92 -7.60 -18.37 2.66
C ALA A 92 -8.05 -19.16 1.41
N GLY A 93 -8.04 -18.53 0.24
CA GLY A 93 -8.36 -19.18 -1.04
C GLY A 93 -7.32 -20.23 -1.45
N ILE A 94 -6.02 -19.94 -1.27
CA ILE A 94 -4.96 -20.89 -1.66
C ILE A 94 -4.71 -21.95 -0.59
N ARG A 95 -4.89 -21.70 0.70
CA ARG A 95 -4.59 -22.67 1.79
C ARG A 95 -3.14 -23.21 1.79
N CYS A 96 -2.21 -22.47 1.18
CA CYS A 96 -0.75 -22.65 1.21
C CYS A 96 -0.23 -24.11 1.16
N HIS A 97 -0.61 -24.87 0.12
CA HIS A 97 -0.10 -26.23 -0.08
C HIS A 97 1.00 -26.29 -1.15
N SER A 98 1.73 -27.42 -1.22
CA SER A 98 2.73 -27.65 -2.25
C SER A 98 2.11 -27.63 -3.66
N CYS A 99 2.62 -26.73 -4.51
CA CYS A 99 2.22 -26.60 -5.90
C CYS A 99 2.60 -27.81 -6.78
N MET A 100 3.42 -28.75 -6.28
CA MET A 100 3.75 -29.99 -7.00
C MET A 100 2.67 -31.07 -6.82
N ASN A 101 1.78 -30.92 -5.85
CA ASN A 101 0.71 -31.87 -5.63
C ASN A 101 -0.42 -31.63 -6.66
N LYS A 102 -0.54 -32.54 -7.62
CA LYS A 102 -1.56 -32.47 -8.69
C LYS A 102 -2.99 -32.57 -8.18
N SER A 103 -3.23 -33.23 -7.04
CA SER A 103 -4.55 -33.29 -6.40
C SER A 103 -4.98 -31.91 -5.91
N TYR A 104 -4.05 -31.22 -5.24
CA TYR A 104 -4.27 -29.86 -4.75
C TYR A 104 -4.45 -28.85 -5.89
N THR A 105 -3.60 -28.89 -6.93
CA THR A 105 -3.74 -27.92 -8.03
C THR A 105 -5.06 -28.10 -8.79
N LYS A 106 -5.54 -29.33 -8.97
CA LYS A 106 -6.83 -29.62 -9.63
C LYS A 106 -8.05 -29.27 -8.76
N GLY A 107 -7.96 -29.48 -7.44
CA GLY A 107 -9.06 -29.19 -6.51
C GLY A 107 -9.18 -27.71 -6.11
N ASN A 108 -8.16 -26.89 -6.39
CA ASN A 108 -8.16 -25.49 -6.00
C ASN A 108 -8.63 -24.57 -7.14
N ASN A 109 -9.68 -23.77 -6.86
CA ASN A 109 -10.29 -22.84 -7.81
C ASN A 109 -9.34 -21.73 -8.29
N ILE A 110 -8.30 -21.40 -7.52
CA ILE A 110 -7.31 -20.37 -7.87
C ILE A 110 -6.16 -20.94 -8.73
N ALA A 111 -5.70 -22.17 -8.44
CA ALA A 111 -4.59 -22.80 -9.15
C ALA A 111 -5.00 -23.42 -10.49
N GLN A 112 -6.26 -23.88 -10.63
CA GLN A 112 -6.86 -24.41 -11.85
C GLN A 112 -5.95 -25.43 -12.58
N GLY A 113 -5.37 -26.36 -11.83
CA GLY A 113 -4.50 -27.43 -12.34
C GLY A 113 -3.08 -27.02 -12.72
N SER A 114 -2.73 -25.73 -12.68
CA SER A 114 -1.43 -25.22 -13.11
C SER A 114 -0.49 -24.92 -11.93
N THR A 115 0.71 -25.51 -11.99
CA THR A 115 1.79 -25.27 -11.01
C THR A 115 2.27 -23.82 -11.05
N GLY A 116 2.32 -23.21 -12.24
CA GLY A 116 2.71 -21.82 -12.44
C GLY A 116 1.74 -20.84 -11.79
N ARG A 117 0.43 -21.11 -11.87
CA ARG A 117 -0.61 -20.27 -11.22
C ARG A 117 -0.55 -20.36 -9.71
N CYS A 118 -0.33 -21.55 -9.17
CA CYS A 118 -0.15 -21.75 -7.74
C CYS A 118 1.04 -20.94 -7.19
N ARG A 119 2.19 -20.97 -7.88
CA ARG A 119 3.37 -20.18 -7.49
C ARG A 119 3.13 -18.68 -7.58
N LYS A 120 2.47 -18.20 -8.64
CA LYS A 120 2.08 -16.79 -8.77
C LYS A 120 1.14 -16.35 -7.65
N ALA A 121 0.16 -17.17 -7.29
CA ALA A 121 -0.77 -16.89 -6.21
C ALA A 121 -0.05 -16.81 -4.85
N GLN A 122 0.84 -17.75 -4.55
CA GLN A 122 1.67 -17.71 -3.34
C GLN A 122 2.57 -16.46 -3.29
N ALA A 123 3.23 -16.14 -4.40
CA ALA A 123 4.05 -14.93 -4.51
C ALA A 123 3.20 -13.66 -4.29
N SER A 124 2.00 -13.59 -4.89
CA SER A 124 1.12 -12.43 -4.72
C SER A 124 0.68 -12.22 -3.27
N VAL A 125 0.42 -13.30 -2.52
CA VAL A 125 0.11 -13.21 -1.08
C VAL A 125 1.28 -12.63 -0.31
N ALA A 126 2.50 -13.07 -0.58
CA ALA A 126 3.70 -12.55 0.10
C ALA A 126 3.91 -11.05 -0.16
N PHE A 127 3.83 -10.62 -1.42
CA PHE A 127 3.98 -9.20 -1.77
C PHE A 127 2.88 -8.32 -1.19
N LEU A 128 1.63 -8.81 -1.18
CA LEU A 128 0.52 -8.09 -0.53
C LEU A 128 0.76 -7.94 0.98
N TYR A 129 1.23 -8.98 1.68
CA TYR A 129 1.57 -8.88 3.10
C TYR A 129 2.74 -7.92 3.37
N PHE A 130 3.77 -7.89 2.50
CA PHE A 130 4.83 -6.89 2.64
C PHE A 130 4.28 -5.46 2.52
N SER A 131 3.41 -5.20 1.55
CA SER A 131 2.73 -3.91 1.44
C SER A 131 1.86 -3.57 2.65
N VAL A 132 1.16 -4.57 3.22
CA VAL A 132 0.37 -4.40 4.47
C VAL A 132 1.26 -3.92 5.60
N PHE A 133 2.41 -4.56 5.82
CA PHE A 133 3.31 -4.16 6.90
C PHE A 133 3.85 -2.74 6.69
N ILE A 134 4.19 -2.37 5.45
CA ILE A 134 4.63 -0.99 5.16
C ILE A 134 3.51 0.01 5.44
N PHE A 135 2.29 -0.24 4.98
CA PHE A 135 1.16 0.63 5.27
C PHE A 135 0.84 0.72 6.76
N LEU A 136 1.02 -0.37 7.52
CA LEU A 136 0.86 -0.36 8.97
C LEU A 136 1.93 0.53 9.63
N PHE A 137 3.20 0.38 9.27
CA PHE A 137 4.27 1.23 9.81
C PHE A 137 4.07 2.71 9.45
N SER A 138 3.77 3.01 8.18
CA SER A 138 3.45 4.36 7.72
C SER A 138 2.22 4.94 8.44
N GLY A 139 1.16 4.14 8.61
CA GLY A 139 -0.04 4.54 9.35
C GLY A 139 0.25 4.87 10.82
N VAL A 140 1.04 4.05 11.51
CA VAL A 140 1.45 4.31 12.89
C VAL A 140 2.26 5.61 13.00
N PHE A 141 3.21 5.85 12.07
CA PHE A 141 3.97 7.10 12.06
C PHE A 141 3.10 8.32 11.76
N SER A 142 2.11 8.18 10.86
CA SER A 142 1.13 9.22 10.54
C SER A 142 0.26 9.56 11.75
N VAL A 143 -0.20 8.55 12.50
CA VAL A 143 -0.97 8.74 13.73
C VAL A 143 -0.14 9.43 14.81
N ILE A 144 1.10 8.99 15.04
CA ILE A 144 2.00 9.62 16.02
C ILE A 144 2.29 11.07 15.65
N SER A 145 2.47 11.39 14.36
CA SER A 145 2.73 12.75 13.92
C SER A 145 1.51 13.66 14.08
N LEU A 146 0.29 13.16 13.84
CA LEU A 146 -0.97 13.87 14.12
C LEU A 146 -1.15 14.15 15.62
N PHE A 147 -0.85 13.18 16.49
CA PHE A 147 -0.93 13.39 17.94
C PHE A 147 0.11 14.37 18.48
N LYS A 148 1.30 14.44 17.89
CA LYS A 148 2.36 15.40 18.28
C LYS A 148 2.19 16.78 17.66
N GLY A 149 1.58 16.89 16.48
CA GLY A 149 1.46 18.13 15.70
C GLY A 149 0.08 18.80 15.70
N GLY A 150 -0.95 18.14 16.24
CA GLY A 150 -2.33 18.63 16.24
C GLY A 150 -3.06 18.34 14.92
N LEU A 151 -4.37 18.04 15.01
CA LEU A 151 -5.23 17.61 13.89
C LEU A 151 -5.38 18.67 12.77
N PHE A 152 -5.19 19.95 13.12
CA PHE A 152 -5.18 21.11 12.23
C PHE A 152 -3.83 21.82 12.22
N GLY A 153 -2.76 21.15 12.66
CA GLY A 153 -1.42 21.70 12.59
C GLY A 153 -1.08 21.94 11.14
N THR A 154 -1.20 23.20 10.70
CA THR A 154 -0.59 23.70 9.48
C THR A 154 0.79 23.08 9.43
N SER A 155 1.03 22.23 8.43
CA SER A 155 2.35 21.77 8.05
C SER A 155 3.14 22.97 7.57
N GLY A 156 3.44 23.90 8.48
CA GLY A 156 4.59 24.75 8.37
C GLY A 156 5.73 23.77 8.24
N ARG A 157 6.24 23.65 7.01
CA ARG A 157 7.67 23.50 6.73
C ARG A 157 8.41 23.85 8.00
N ALA A 158 9.14 22.88 8.57
CA ALA A 158 10.08 23.14 9.64
C ALA A 158 10.66 24.52 9.37
N SER A 159 10.25 25.51 10.18
CA SER A 159 10.72 26.86 9.99
C SER A 159 12.21 26.71 10.25
N THR A 160 12.98 26.69 9.17
CA THR A 160 14.38 27.10 9.21
C THR A 160 14.39 28.27 10.15
N SER A 161 15.12 28.12 11.25
CA SER A 161 15.33 29.13 12.27
C SER A 161 15.28 30.50 11.64
N ARG A 162 14.19 31.25 11.84
CA ARG A 162 14.21 32.69 11.61
C ARG A 162 15.15 33.20 12.68
N VAL A 163 16.43 33.21 12.34
CA VAL A 163 17.46 33.94 13.06
C VAL A 163 16.90 35.34 13.19
N GLY A 164 16.57 35.74 14.41
CA GLY A 164 15.95 37.01 14.69
C GLY A 164 16.83 38.11 14.11
N VAL A 165 16.35 38.77 13.07
CA VAL A 165 16.89 40.06 12.67
C VAL A 165 16.33 41.05 13.69
N PRO A 166 17.14 41.67 14.56
CA PRO A 166 16.63 42.61 15.53
C PRO A 166 16.09 43.82 14.75
N SER A 167 14.82 44.16 14.96
CA SER A 167 14.30 45.45 14.52
C SER A 167 14.93 46.53 15.41
N MET A 168 16.03 47.11 14.96
CA MET A 168 16.53 48.39 15.47
C MET A 168 15.52 49.48 15.09
N SER A 169 14.58 49.75 15.97
CA SER A 169 13.90 51.05 16.11
C SER A 169 12.82 50.94 17.18
N GLN A 170 13.24 51.11 18.44
CA GLN A 170 12.42 51.87 19.37
C GLN A 170 13.26 53.06 19.83
N VAL A 171 12.58 54.20 19.76
CA VAL A 171 13.01 55.60 19.78
C VAL A 171 13.74 55.97 21.06
#